data_AF-A0A6J0JQ36-F1
#
_entry.id   AF-A0A6J0JQ36-F1
#
_cell.length_a   1.000
_cell.length_b   1.000
_cell.length_c   1.000
_cell.angle_alpha   90.00
_cell.angle_beta   90.00
_cell.angle_gamma   90.00
#
_symmetry.space_group_name_H-M   'P 1'
#
loop_
_entity.id
_entity.type
_entity.pdbx_description
1 polymer ?
#
loop_
_entity_poly.entity_id
_entity_poly.type
_entity_poly.pdbx_seq_one_letter_code
_entity_poly.pdbx_strand_id
1 'polypeptide(L)'
;MTTTEENVPEEEYVSAEEYARVRDDYWRVVQESEGFDLEDVSIPSYMCGTPILVMRTYQGDGRYADHDLVNGYCMAGLQRYNIIQGTNYQLSSLIKFNVTLNCVSSYYLTLLAQDPDVSPSVKTFQVRIDENSFGRLDFTCSVARIKEEAKGEGDSAKEPFVPHYHGGPEATVPFVGDLPPWPSDANLSDGKRFYMVNRSELEANDWILTYLVLVIYSHDKRILTRDRHYQSKLEIINVVIETRADDSEPSKERLKAKSAHVYITFKGLAEPHAPRQSFEVGLHVERRAIVRRVICESTGAMSLLGKLCGGTFTGKQRFVTRGSGEEAQSSKKARTRRRS
;
A
#
# COMPACT_ATOMS: atom_id res chain seq x y z
N MET A 1 10.84 63.31 -10.96
CA MET A 1 10.15 62.25 -10.21
C MET A 1 10.58 60.94 -10.83
N THR A 2 11.53 60.30 -10.16
CA THR A 2 12.26 59.11 -10.56
C THR A 2 11.41 57.87 -10.33
N THR A 3 11.29 57.05 -11.37
CA THR A 3 10.72 55.70 -11.34
C THR A 3 11.61 54.80 -10.48
N THR A 4 11.06 54.22 -9.43
CA THR A 4 11.66 53.13 -8.65
C THR A 4 11.60 51.86 -9.48
N GLU A 5 12.76 51.35 -9.89
CA GLU A 5 12.95 49.98 -10.36
C GLU A 5 12.62 49.03 -9.20
N GLU A 6 11.59 48.20 -9.37
CA GLU A 6 11.37 47.04 -8.51
C GLU A 6 12.50 46.04 -8.75
N ASN A 7 13.35 45.86 -7.73
CA ASN A 7 14.30 44.76 -7.66
C ASN A 7 13.53 43.43 -7.66
N VAL A 8 13.50 42.76 -8.81
CA VAL A 8 13.19 41.33 -8.89
C VAL A 8 14.38 40.59 -8.24
N PRO A 9 14.17 39.69 -7.26
CA PRO A 9 15.27 38.93 -6.67
C PRO A 9 15.93 38.07 -7.76
N GLU A 10 17.25 38.17 -7.91
CA GLU A 10 18.02 37.24 -8.73
C GLU A 10 17.78 35.82 -8.18
N GLU A 11 17.23 34.93 -9.01
CA GLU A 11 17.19 33.50 -8.71
C GLU A 11 18.63 33.03 -8.54
N GLU A 12 19.02 32.72 -7.30
CA GLU A 12 20.35 32.21 -6.95
C GLU A 12 20.60 30.90 -7.70
N TYR A 13 21.40 30.98 -8.78
CA TYR A 13 21.68 29.83 -9.63
C TYR A 13 22.66 28.88 -8.93
N VAL A 14 22.12 27.86 -8.27
CA VAL A 14 22.92 26.81 -7.60
C VAL A 14 23.65 25.98 -8.65
N SER A 15 24.95 25.76 -8.46
CA SER A 15 25.73 24.94 -9.39
C SER A 15 25.29 23.46 -9.36
N ALA A 16 25.41 22.76 -10.49
CA ALA A 16 25.05 21.35 -10.57
C ALA A 16 25.86 20.47 -9.59
N GLU A 17 27.10 20.84 -9.30
CA GLU A 17 27.95 20.14 -8.34
C GLU A 17 27.49 20.33 -6.90
N GLU A 18 27.16 21.57 -6.52
CA GLU A 18 26.64 21.88 -5.20
C GLU A 18 25.30 21.17 -4.96
N TYR A 19 24.43 21.20 -5.97
CA TYR A 19 23.16 20.46 -5.94
C TYR A 19 23.37 18.96 -5.71
N ALA A 20 24.32 18.34 -6.42
CA ALA A 20 24.62 16.92 -6.26
C ALA A 20 25.16 16.61 -4.86
N ARG A 21 26.06 17.44 -4.30
CA ARG A 21 26.60 17.26 -2.95
C ARG A 21 25.52 17.31 -1.89
N VAL A 22 24.66 18.33 -1.93
CA VAL A 22 23.55 18.49 -0.98
C VAL A 22 22.58 17.33 -1.07
N ARG A 23 22.29 16.85 -2.29
CA ARG A 23 21.42 15.69 -2.51
C ARG A 23 22.02 14.43 -1.88
N ASP A 24 23.30 14.19 -2.12
CA ASP A 24 23.99 12.99 -1.64
C ASP A 24 24.13 13.03 -0.11
N ASP A 25 24.39 14.20 0.48
CA ASP A 25 24.36 14.42 1.92
C ASP A 25 22.97 14.14 2.52
N TYR A 26 21.91 14.63 1.88
CA TYR A 26 20.53 14.34 2.29
C TYR A 26 20.24 12.84 2.29
N TRP A 27 20.51 12.14 1.19
CA TRP A 27 20.25 10.71 1.10
C TRP A 27 21.13 9.86 2.01
N ARG A 28 22.34 10.33 2.34
CA ARG A 28 23.16 9.72 3.40
C ARG A 28 22.44 9.77 4.75
N VAL A 29 21.90 10.93 5.14
CA VAL A 29 21.14 11.07 6.40
C VAL A 29 19.85 10.24 6.38
N VAL A 30 19.17 10.17 5.23
CA VAL A 30 18.00 9.29 5.08
C VAL A 30 18.37 7.82 5.26
N GLN A 31 19.50 7.39 4.70
CA GLN A 31 20.01 6.04 4.89
C GLN A 31 20.37 5.76 6.35
N GLU A 32 21.05 6.70 7.03
CA GLU A 32 21.43 6.57 8.45
C GLU A 32 20.22 6.44 9.37
N SER A 33 19.12 7.15 9.08
CA SER A 33 17.86 7.07 9.83
C SER A 33 16.92 5.97 9.35
N GLU A 34 17.34 5.19 8.34
CA GLU A 34 16.53 4.20 7.62
C GLU A 34 15.18 4.78 7.11
N GLY A 35 15.13 6.10 6.89
CA GLY A 35 13.98 6.86 6.41
C GLY A 35 12.97 7.31 7.47
N PHE A 36 13.18 7.03 8.76
CA PHE A 36 12.18 7.31 9.81
C PHE A 36 12.37 8.65 10.55
N ASP A 37 13.59 8.97 10.93
CA ASP A 37 13.91 10.11 11.81
C ASP A 37 14.58 11.23 10.99
N LEU A 38 13.76 12.11 10.38
CA LEU A 38 14.17 13.16 9.44
C LEU A 38 13.80 14.60 9.88
N GLU A 39 13.30 14.78 11.10
CA GLU A 39 12.77 16.04 11.63
C GLU A 39 13.79 17.18 11.68
N ASP A 40 15.06 16.86 11.95
CA ASP A 40 16.14 17.84 12.09
C ASP A 40 16.92 18.04 10.78
N VAL A 41 16.49 17.39 9.70
CA VAL A 41 17.17 17.45 8.40
C VAL A 41 16.70 18.68 7.64
N SER A 42 17.57 19.69 7.57
CA SER A 42 17.32 20.90 6.77
C SER A 42 17.38 20.57 5.28
N ILE A 43 16.27 20.81 4.58
CA ILE A 43 16.21 20.72 3.12
C ILE A 43 16.29 22.13 2.55
N PRO A 44 17.29 22.46 1.70
CA PRO A 44 17.37 23.77 1.07
C PRO A 44 16.12 24.07 0.23
N SER A 45 15.70 25.34 0.23
CA SER A 45 14.47 25.77 -0.44
C SER A 45 14.43 25.42 -1.93
N TYR A 46 15.57 25.46 -2.62
CA TYR A 46 15.68 25.09 -4.04
C TYR A 46 15.54 23.58 -4.32
N MET A 47 15.62 22.73 -3.30
CA MET A 47 15.27 21.30 -3.40
C MET A 47 13.80 21.05 -3.04
N CYS A 48 13.14 22.02 -2.42
CA CYS A 48 11.73 21.94 -2.08
C CYS A 48 10.91 22.09 -3.35
N GLY A 49 10.21 21.02 -3.76
CA GLY A 49 9.40 21.01 -4.99
C GLY A 49 9.94 20.14 -6.11
N THR A 50 11.07 19.45 -5.93
CA THR A 50 11.47 18.32 -6.78
C THR A 50 10.91 17.01 -6.19
N PRO A 51 9.72 16.54 -6.60
CA PRO A 51 9.00 15.45 -5.94
C PRO A 51 9.77 14.11 -5.90
N ILE A 52 10.77 13.94 -6.75
CA ILE A 52 11.50 12.67 -6.88
C ILE A 52 12.67 12.57 -5.86
N LEU A 53 13.08 13.67 -5.23
CA LEU A 53 14.41 13.76 -4.59
C LEU A 53 14.41 13.94 -3.07
N VAL A 54 13.27 14.26 -2.45
CA VAL A 54 13.13 14.40 -1.00
C VAL A 54 11.86 13.72 -0.49
N MET A 55 11.95 13.11 0.68
CA MET A 55 10.78 12.64 1.41
C MET A 55 10.05 13.81 2.04
N ARG A 56 8.72 13.76 2.02
CA ARG A 56 7.89 14.72 2.75
C ARG A 56 7.60 14.19 4.15
N THR A 57 7.83 15.04 5.15
CA THR A 57 7.57 14.72 6.55
C THR A 57 6.24 15.33 7.00
N TYR A 58 5.51 14.56 7.78
CA TYR A 58 4.23 14.93 8.37
C TYR A 58 4.21 14.59 9.85
N GLN A 59 3.61 15.47 10.64
CA GLN A 59 3.29 15.19 12.04
C GLN A 59 2.01 14.36 12.12
N GLY A 60 1.89 13.55 13.16
CA GLY A 60 0.71 12.72 13.46
C GLY A 60 -0.48 13.50 14.02
N ASP A 61 -0.55 14.80 13.75
CA ASP A 61 -1.61 15.71 14.23
C ASP A 61 -2.88 15.68 13.35
N GLY A 62 -2.91 14.80 12.35
CA GLY A 62 -4.01 14.65 11.41
C GLY A 62 -4.11 15.74 10.33
N ARG A 63 -3.16 16.67 10.26
CA ARG A 63 -3.16 17.76 9.26
C ARG A 63 -2.53 17.34 7.93
N TYR A 64 -3.00 16.23 7.37
CA TYR A 64 -2.58 15.72 6.07
C TYR A 64 -3.74 15.04 5.33
N ALA A 65 -3.67 15.02 4.00
CA ALA A 65 -4.61 14.26 3.19
C ALA A 65 -4.41 12.75 3.44
N ASP A 66 -5.44 11.94 3.24
CA ASP A 66 -5.34 10.48 3.33
C ASP A 66 -5.12 9.89 4.75
N HIS A 67 -5.61 10.56 5.80
CA HIS A 67 -5.51 10.08 7.19
C HIS A 67 -5.96 8.62 7.39
N ASP A 68 -7.07 8.21 6.78
CA ASP A 68 -7.60 6.86 6.89
C ASP A 68 -6.70 5.80 6.24
N LEU A 69 -6.03 6.15 5.14
CA LEU A 69 -5.05 5.30 4.47
C LEU A 69 -3.83 5.09 5.37
N VAL A 70 -3.29 6.19 5.89
CA VAL A 70 -2.10 6.17 6.76
C VAL A 70 -2.37 5.39 8.05
N ASN A 71 -3.55 5.58 8.67
CA ASN A 71 -3.95 4.76 9.83
C ASN A 71 -4.12 3.29 9.46
N GLY A 72 -4.70 2.99 8.29
CA GLY A 72 -4.77 1.64 7.77
C GLY A 72 -3.40 0.99 7.62
N TYR A 73 -2.40 1.74 7.14
CA TYR A 73 -1.00 1.31 7.05
C TYR A 73 -0.34 1.06 8.41
N CYS A 74 -0.58 1.93 9.39
CA CYS A 74 -0.15 1.71 10.78
C CYS A 74 -0.69 0.39 11.33
N MET A 75 -2.01 0.18 11.21
CA MET A 75 -2.68 -1.02 11.69
C MET A 75 -2.22 -2.27 10.94
N ALA A 76 -1.99 -2.19 9.63
CA ALA A 76 -1.44 -3.30 8.86
C ALA A 76 -0.02 -3.69 9.30
N GLY A 77 0.83 -2.70 9.60
CA GLY A 77 2.17 -2.95 10.17
C GLY A 77 2.12 -3.62 11.54
N LEU A 78 1.24 -3.15 12.43
CA LEU A 78 1.03 -3.79 13.73
C LEU A 78 0.49 -5.22 13.57
N GLN A 79 -0.46 -5.44 12.65
CA GLN A 79 -0.98 -6.77 12.36
C GLN A 79 0.13 -7.74 11.91
N ARG A 80 1.06 -7.27 11.06
CA ARG A 80 2.25 -8.05 10.68
C ARG A 80 3.06 -8.44 11.92
N TYR A 81 3.39 -7.47 12.77
CA TYR A 81 4.17 -7.72 13.98
C TYR A 81 3.47 -8.70 14.92
N ASN A 82 2.17 -8.49 15.17
CA ASN A 82 1.33 -9.34 16.01
C ASN A 82 1.28 -10.79 15.51
N ILE A 83 1.17 -11.01 14.20
CA ILE A 83 1.18 -12.37 13.62
C ILE A 83 2.55 -13.04 13.79
N ILE A 84 3.65 -12.30 13.55
CA ILE A 84 5.00 -12.87 13.61
C ILE A 84 5.41 -13.16 15.05
N GLN A 85 5.13 -12.25 15.97
CA GLN A 85 5.58 -12.32 17.37
C GLN A 85 4.54 -12.94 18.32
N GLY A 86 3.31 -13.16 17.85
CA GLY A 86 2.22 -13.68 18.68
C GLY A 86 1.72 -12.67 19.74
N THR A 87 1.82 -11.37 19.45
CA THR A 87 1.44 -10.26 20.34
C THR A 87 0.08 -9.65 19.97
N ASN A 88 -0.40 -8.67 20.74
CA ASN A 88 -1.70 -8.03 20.52
C ASN A 88 -1.62 -6.50 20.63
N TYR A 89 -0.61 -5.90 20.01
CA TYR A 89 -0.46 -4.44 19.99
C TYR A 89 -1.58 -3.79 19.17
N GLN A 90 -2.26 -2.82 19.77
CA GLN A 90 -3.29 -2.00 19.15
C GLN A 90 -2.74 -0.59 18.90
N LEU A 91 -3.18 0.05 17.81
CA LEU A 91 -2.77 1.40 17.48
C LEU A 91 -3.30 2.39 18.52
N SER A 92 -2.41 3.14 19.16
CA SER A 92 -2.78 4.23 20.08
C SER A 92 -2.81 5.57 19.34
N SER A 93 -1.73 5.93 18.67
CA SER A 93 -1.64 7.17 17.89
C SER A 93 -0.49 7.12 16.90
N LEU A 94 -0.61 7.87 15.80
CA LEU A 94 0.50 8.16 14.91
C LEU A 94 1.32 9.33 15.50
N ILE A 95 2.64 9.21 15.55
CA ILE A 95 3.52 10.31 15.99
C ILE A 95 3.91 11.17 14.79
N LYS A 96 4.41 10.54 13.72
CA LYS A 96 4.91 11.19 12.51
C LYS A 96 5.04 10.17 11.38
N PHE A 97 5.18 10.65 10.16
CA PHE A 97 5.62 9.81 9.06
C PHE A 97 6.34 10.58 7.96
N ASN A 98 7.21 9.87 7.25
CA ASN A 98 7.82 10.35 6.02
C ASN A 98 7.24 9.60 4.83
N VAL A 99 7.09 10.28 3.69
CA VAL A 99 6.54 9.69 2.47
C VAL A 99 7.33 10.11 1.23
N THR A 100 7.57 9.17 0.31
CA THR A 100 8.15 9.48 -1.01
C THR A 100 7.07 10.02 -1.96
N LEU A 101 7.34 11.05 -2.76
CA LEU A 101 6.32 11.66 -3.63
C LEU A 101 6.30 11.06 -5.06
N ASN A 102 6.19 9.74 -5.14
CA ASN A 102 6.15 8.98 -6.40
C ASN A 102 4.72 8.51 -6.75
N CYS A 103 4.50 7.99 -7.97
CA CYS A 103 3.20 7.44 -8.38
C CYS A 103 2.71 6.30 -7.48
N VAL A 104 3.66 5.55 -6.90
CA VAL A 104 3.47 4.63 -5.80
C VAL A 104 4.39 5.08 -4.67
N SER A 105 3.85 5.25 -3.47
CA SER A 105 4.57 5.88 -2.37
C SER A 105 5.08 4.86 -1.36
N SER A 106 6.26 5.12 -0.78
CA SER A 106 6.71 4.47 0.46
C SER A 106 6.43 5.36 1.66
N TYR A 107 5.88 4.77 2.70
CA TYR A 107 5.54 5.40 3.97
C TYR A 107 6.43 4.84 5.07
N TYR A 108 7.08 5.74 5.81
CA TYR A 108 7.94 5.45 6.95
C TYR A 108 7.27 6.04 8.20
N LEU A 109 6.49 5.20 8.86
CA LEU A 109 5.57 5.57 9.92
C LEU A 109 6.22 5.37 11.28
N THR A 110 6.11 6.35 12.17
CA THR A 110 6.44 6.21 13.60
C THR A 110 5.17 6.38 14.42
N LEU A 111 4.83 5.40 15.24
CA LEU A 111 3.54 5.32 15.93
C LEU A 111 3.67 4.77 17.35
N LEU A 112 2.71 5.08 18.20
CA LEU A 112 2.54 4.45 19.51
C LEU A 112 1.53 3.31 19.38
N ALA A 113 1.90 2.16 19.94
CA ALA A 113 1.00 1.03 20.07
C ALA A 113 0.94 0.58 21.52
N GLN A 114 -0.22 0.07 21.91
CA GLN A 114 -0.48 -0.39 23.26
C GLN A 114 -0.83 -1.87 23.26
N ASP A 115 -0.19 -2.64 24.14
CA ASP A 115 -0.62 -3.99 24.49
C ASP A 115 -0.99 -3.99 25.98
N PRO A 116 -2.27 -4.23 26.33
CA PRO A 116 -2.72 -4.20 27.72
C PRO A 116 -2.11 -5.31 28.58
N ASP A 117 -1.61 -6.39 27.96
CA ASP A 117 -1.08 -7.56 28.65
C ASP A 117 0.45 -7.44 28.91
N VAL A 118 1.09 -6.38 28.42
CA VAL A 118 2.55 -6.16 28.49
C VAL A 118 2.88 -4.89 29.30
N SER A 119 4.03 -4.88 30.00
CA SER A 119 4.54 -3.71 30.72
C SER A 119 5.97 -3.37 30.29
N PRO A 120 6.29 -2.10 29.91
CA PRO A 120 5.37 -0.99 29.75
C PRO A 120 4.38 -1.26 28.61
N SER A 121 3.12 -0.89 28.82
CA SER A 121 2.02 -1.22 27.89
C SER A 121 2.11 -0.47 26.58
N VAL A 122 2.69 0.74 26.58
CA VAL A 122 2.86 1.55 25.38
C VAL A 122 4.29 1.44 24.86
N LYS A 123 4.41 1.14 23.57
CA LYS A 123 5.67 1.05 22.84
C LYS A 123 5.65 1.92 21.60
N THR A 124 6.82 2.46 21.24
CA THR A 124 7.00 3.18 19.98
C THR A 124 7.40 2.19 18.89
N PHE A 125 6.65 2.19 17.80
CA PHE A 125 6.86 1.34 16.64
C PHE A 125 7.34 2.16 15.43
N GLN A 126 8.11 1.49 14.59
CA GLN A 126 8.46 1.94 13.24
C GLN A 126 7.88 0.96 12.23
N VAL A 127 7.12 1.47 11.26
CA VAL A 127 6.49 0.68 10.20
C VAL A 127 6.83 1.26 8.83
N ARG A 128 7.29 0.40 7.92
CA ARG A 128 7.51 0.74 6.50
C ARG A 128 6.48 0.05 5.62
N ILE A 129 5.79 0.83 4.79
CA ILE A 129 4.89 0.35 3.75
C ILE A 129 5.39 0.85 2.40
N ASP A 130 5.56 -0.04 1.43
CA ASP A 130 5.90 0.29 0.05
C ASP A 130 4.69 -0.06 -0.85
N GLU A 131 4.04 0.94 -1.44
CA GLU A 131 2.96 0.71 -2.41
C GLU A 131 3.54 0.10 -3.71
N ASN A 132 2.90 -0.92 -4.26
CA ASN A 132 3.36 -1.59 -5.48
C ASN A 132 2.53 -1.21 -6.71
N SER A 133 1.31 -0.68 -6.51
CA SER A 133 0.46 -0.29 -7.64
C SER A 133 -0.46 0.88 -7.33
N PHE A 134 -0.83 1.61 -8.38
CA PHE A 134 -1.75 2.74 -8.29
C PHE A 134 -3.19 2.32 -8.60
N GLY A 135 -4.15 2.80 -7.81
CA GLY A 135 -5.58 2.61 -8.05
C GLY A 135 -6.15 1.24 -7.61
N ARG A 136 -5.38 0.47 -6.84
CA ARG A 136 -5.83 -0.76 -6.18
C ARG A 136 -5.02 -0.97 -4.91
N LEU A 137 -5.51 -1.81 -4.01
CA LEU A 137 -4.75 -2.19 -2.83
C LEU A 137 -3.65 -3.16 -3.23
N ASP A 138 -2.40 -2.73 -3.20
CA ASP A 138 -1.21 -3.56 -3.40
C ASP A 138 -0.01 -2.89 -2.73
N PHE A 139 0.45 -3.45 -1.61
CA PHE A 139 1.64 -2.96 -0.91
C PHE A 139 2.42 -4.09 -0.24
N THR A 140 3.66 -3.77 0.12
CA THR A 140 4.53 -4.60 0.94
C THR A 140 4.89 -3.88 2.24
N CYS A 141 4.71 -4.56 3.38
CA CYS A 141 5.19 -4.14 4.70
C CYS A 141 6.45 -4.93 5.03
N SER A 142 7.60 -4.28 4.86
CA SER A 142 8.93 -4.88 5.09
C SER A 142 9.41 -4.68 6.53
N VAL A 143 9.04 -3.56 7.16
CA VAL A 143 9.43 -3.21 8.53
C VAL A 143 8.17 -3.00 9.37
N ALA A 144 8.12 -3.67 10.51
CA ALA A 144 7.25 -3.36 11.64
C ALA A 144 7.96 -3.88 12.88
N ARG A 145 8.49 -2.99 13.72
CA ARG A 145 9.32 -3.33 14.89
C ARG A 145 9.22 -2.26 15.97
N ILE A 146 9.60 -2.60 17.20
CA ILE A 146 9.72 -1.63 18.27
C ILE A 146 10.99 -0.79 18.02
N LYS A 147 10.90 0.53 18.16
CA LYS A 147 12.00 1.47 17.85
C LYS A 147 13.27 1.19 18.66
N GLU A 148 13.14 0.67 19.87
CA GLU A 148 14.28 0.30 20.74
C GLU A 148 15.05 -0.92 20.19
N GLU A 149 14.36 -1.87 19.58
CA GLU A 149 14.96 -3.10 19.00
C GLU A 149 15.84 -2.76 17.79
N ALA A 150 15.48 -1.72 17.04
CA ALA A 150 16.26 -1.21 15.90
C ALA A 150 17.72 -0.85 16.27
N LYS A 151 17.96 -0.45 17.53
CA LYS A 151 19.29 -0.04 18.00
C LYS A 151 20.20 -1.22 18.35
N GLY A 152 19.65 -2.44 18.48
CA GLY A 152 20.38 -3.66 18.86
C GLY A 152 20.85 -4.51 17.68
N GLU A 153 20.35 -4.24 16.46
CA GLU A 153 20.76 -4.91 15.23
C GLU A 153 22.11 -4.34 14.77
N GLY A 154 23.21 -4.86 15.34
CA GLY A 154 24.59 -4.51 14.99
C GLY A 154 24.96 -4.78 13.52
N ASP A 155 26.12 -4.24 13.11
CA ASP A 155 26.78 -4.21 11.78
C ASP A 155 26.88 -5.54 10.99
N SER A 156 25.78 -6.26 10.83
CA SER A 156 25.62 -7.18 9.71
C SER A 156 25.59 -6.35 8.42
N ALA A 157 26.02 -6.93 7.30
CA ALA A 157 26.04 -6.26 6.00
C ALA A 157 24.62 -5.80 5.63
N LYS A 158 24.26 -4.58 6.06
CA LYS A 158 22.95 -3.99 5.78
C LYS A 158 22.84 -3.87 4.27
N GLU A 159 21.78 -4.43 3.70
CA GLU A 159 21.47 -4.18 2.30
C GLU A 159 21.45 -2.66 2.04
N PRO A 160 21.87 -2.21 0.85
CA PRO A 160 21.83 -0.79 0.52
C PRO A 160 20.44 -0.23 0.79
N PHE A 161 20.35 0.93 1.44
CA PHE A 161 19.07 1.56 1.68
C PHE A 161 18.40 1.90 0.35
N VAL A 162 17.22 1.32 0.12
CA VAL A 162 16.39 1.64 -1.04
C VAL A 162 15.19 2.47 -0.57
N PRO A 163 15.03 3.72 -1.05
CA PRO A 163 13.94 4.62 -0.63
C PRO A 163 12.53 4.12 -0.98
N HIS A 164 12.44 3.25 -1.98
CA HIS A 164 11.20 2.61 -2.39
C HIS A 164 11.49 1.18 -2.84
N TYR A 165 10.88 0.20 -2.18
CA TYR A 165 11.15 -1.21 -2.43
C TYR A 165 10.06 -1.82 -3.29
N HIS A 166 10.38 -2.16 -4.54
CA HIS A 166 9.51 -2.91 -5.44
C HIS A 166 9.67 -4.42 -5.21
N GLY A 167 9.26 -4.90 -4.04
CA GLY A 167 9.26 -6.33 -3.73
C GLY A 167 7.90 -6.94 -3.98
N GLY A 168 7.79 -7.76 -5.01
CA GLY A 168 6.71 -8.73 -5.11
C GLY A 168 6.97 -9.93 -4.18
N PRO A 169 5.92 -10.68 -3.80
CA PRO A 169 6.10 -11.94 -3.09
C PRO A 169 7.09 -12.86 -3.84
N GLU A 170 8.08 -13.43 -3.14
CA GLU A 170 9.02 -14.39 -3.74
C GLU A 170 8.24 -15.54 -4.43
N ALA A 171 8.74 -16.04 -5.57
CA ALA A 171 8.04 -17.09 -6.33
C ALA A 171 7.78 -18.39 -5.52
N THR A 172 8.46 -18.56 -4.39
CA THR A 172 8.36 -19.68 -3.45
C THR A 172 7.24 -19.52 -2.41
N VAL A 173 6.65 -18.33 -2.25
CA VAL A 173 5.60 -18.11 -1.26
C VAL A 173 4.23 -18.64 -1.72
N PRO A 174 3.34 -19.03 -0.80
CA PRO A 174 1.95 -19.35 -1.13
C PRO A 174 1.21 -18.23 -1.88
N PHE A 175 0.16 -18.62 -2.62
CA PHE A 175 -0.79 -17.70 -3.24
C PHE A 175 -0.15 -16.67 -4.19
N VAL A 176 0.72 -17.11 -5.08
CA VAL A 176 1.33 -16.26 -6.13
C VAL A 176 0.32 -15.89 -7.21
N GLY A 177 0.48 -14.70 -7.81
CA GLY A 177 -0.27 -14.27 -9.00
C GLY A 177 -1.49 -13.40 -8.70
N ASP A 178 -2.51 -13.49 -9.56
CA ASP A 178 -3.74 -12.72 -9.42
C ASP A 178 -4.64 -13.22 -8.29
N LEU A 179 -5.46 -12.32 -7.73
CA LEU A 179 -6.48 -12.69 -6.74
C LEU A 179 -7.51 -13.65 -7.36
N PRO A 180 -7.95 -14.70 -6.63
CA PRO A 180 -8.92 -15.66 -7.14
C PRO A 180 -10.25 -14.98 -7.52
N PRO A 181 -11.10 -15.66 -8.31
CA PRO A 181 -12.49 -15.27 -8.45
C PRO A 181 -13.23 -15.42 -7.11
N TRP A 182 -14.36 -14.74 -6.98
CA TRP A 182 -15.22 -14.94 -5.82
C TRP A 182 -15.72 -16.39 -5.78
N PRO A 183 -15.65 -17.11 -4.64
CA PRO A 183 -16.11 -18.49 -4.54
C PRO A 183 -17.62 -18.59 -4.72
N SER A 184 -18.11 -19.70 -5.28
CA SER A 184 -19.55 -19.96 -5.33
C SER A 184 -20.11 -20.22 -3.93
N ASP A 185 -21.41 -20.01 -3.73
CA ASP A 185 -22.06 -20.23 -2.42
C ASP A 185 -21.92 -21.68 -1.95
N ALA A 186 -21.96 -22.65 -2.87
CA ALA A 186 -21.67 -24.06 -2.58
C ALA A 186 -20.23 -24.26 -2.07
N ASN A 187 -19.25 -23.58 -2.65
CA ASN A 187 -17.87 -23.65 -2.18
C ASN A 187 -17.72 -22.98 -0.81
N LEU A 188 -18.37 -21.84 -0.56
CA LEU A 188 -18.31 -21.17 0.75
C LEU A 188 -18.89 -22.02 1.89
N SER A 189 -19.79 -22.95 1.57
CA SER A 189 -20.33 -23.92 2.52
C SER A 189 -19.38 -25.10 2.82
N ASP A 190 -18.28 -25.23 2.09
CA ASP A 190 -17.22 -26.20 2.39
C ASP A 190 -16.45 -25.78 3.64
N GLY A 191 -16.97 -26.23 4.78
CA GLY A 191 -16.37 -26.06 6.09
C GLY A 191 -15.10 -26.85 6.32
N LYS A 192 -14.39 -27.33 5.28
CA LYS A 192 -12.99 -27.79 5.35
C LYS A 192 -12.03 -26.78 4.73
N ARG A 193 -12.44 -26.22 3.59
CA ARG A 193 -11.64 -25.24 2.85
C ARG A 193 -11.75 -23.85 3.45
N PHE A 194 -12.95 -23.47 3.87
CA PHE A 194 -13.25 -22.11 4.31
C PHE A 194 -13.57 -22.08 5.80
N TYR A 195 -13.07 -21.05 6.48
CA TYR A 195 -13.45 -20.72 7.84
C TYR A 195 -14.39 -19.52 7.84
N MET A 196 -15.59 -19.73 8.36
CA MET A 196 -16.61 -18.69 8.50
C MET A 196 -16.37 -17.96 9.82
N VAL A 197 -16.08 -16.66 9.76
CA VAL A 197 -15.81 -15.86 10.95
C VAL A 197 -17.13 -15.52 11.65
N ASN A 198 -17.23 -15.80 12.95
CA ASN A 198 -18.42 -15.44 13.71
C ASN A 198 -18.38 -13.97 14.17
N ARG A 199 -19.51 -13.48 14.70
CA ARG A 199 -19.64 -12.07 15.08
C ARG A 199 -18.68 -11.63 16.18
N SER A 200 -18.51 -12.44 17.25
CA SER A 200 -17.58 -12.11 18.33
C SER A 200 -16.12 -12.07 17.86
N GLU A 201 -15.76 -12.93 16.91
CA GLU A 201 -14.43 -12.93 16.31
C GLU A 201 -14.23 -11.69 15.44
N LEU A 202 -15.23 -11.29 14.67
CA LEU A 202 -15.17 -10.05 13.88
C LEU A 202 -14.97 -8.82 14.78
N GLU A 203 -15.70 -8.75 15.90
CA GLU A 203 -15.56 -7.68 16.90
C GLU A 203 -14.17 -7.68 17.56
N ALA A 204 -13.54 -8.84 17.72
CA ALA A 204 -12.19 -8.98 18.26
C ALA A 204 -11.07 -8.79 17.22
N ASN A 205 -11.39 -8.73 15.93
CA ASN A 205 -10.42 -8.66 14.82
C ASN A 205 -10.68 -7.42 13.95
N ASP A 206 -10.37 -6.26 14.51
CA ASP A 206 -10.49 -4.94 13.85
C ASP A 206 -9.74 -4.85 12.52
N TRP A 207 -8.66 -5.63 12.35
CA TRP A 207 -7.89 -5.70 11.11
C TRP A 207 -8.74 -6.08 9.88
N ILE A 208 -9.85 -6.79 10.05
CA ILE A 208 -10.76 -7.12 8.93
C ILE A 208 -11.41 -5.85 8.37
N LEU A 209 -11.91 -4.98 9.25
CA LEU A 209 -12.44 -3.68 8.85
C LEU A 209 -11.34 -2.83 8.23
N THR A 210 -10.14 -2.84 8.81
CA THR A 210 -8.97 -2.16 8.24
C THR A 210 -8.68 -2.59 6.82
N TYR A 211 -8.71 -3.89 6.52
CA TYR A 211 -8.49 -4.40 5.16
C TYR A 211 -9.58 -3.91 4.19
N LEU A 212 -10.83 -3.90 4.61
CA LEU A 212 -11.93 -3.36 3.79
C LEU A 212 -11.74 -1.86 3.52
N VAL A 213 -11.43 -1.08 4.56
CA VAL A 213 -11.15 0.36 4.46
C VAL A 213 -10.00 0.62 3.48
N LEU A 214 -8.90 -0.12 3.59
CA LEU A 214 -7.75 -0.05 2.70
C LEU A 214 -8.12 -0.40 1.25
N VAL A 215 -8.94 -1.42 1.02
CA VAL A 215 -9.44 -1.75 -0.33
C VAL A 215 -10.21 -0.58 -0.90
N ILE A 216 -11.20 -0.06 -0.17
CA ILE A 216 -12.07 1.02 -0.65
C ILE A 216 -11.23 2.26 -0.97
N TYR A 217 -10.35 2.66 -0.04
CA TYR A 217 -9.52 3.86 -0.21
C TYR A 217 -8.56 3.76 -1.38
N SER A 218 -7.90 2.61 -1.54
CA SER A 218 -6.90 2.41 -2.60
C SER A 218 -7.51 2.46 -4.00
N HIS A 219 -8.80 2.11 -4.13
CA HIS A 219 -9.55 2.23 -5.38
C HIS A 219 -10.12 3.63 -5.60
N ASP A 220 -10.36 4.38 -4.52
CA ASP A 220 -10.98 5.69 -4.55
C ASP A 220 -10.46 6.64 -3.47
N LYS A 221 -9.32 7.27 -3.77
CA LYS A 221 -8.72 8.31 -2.92
C LYS A 221 -9.63 9.53 -2.73
N ARG A 222 -10.71 9.68 -3.50
CA ARG A 222 -11.66 10.80 -3.38
C ARG A 222 -12.83 10.49 -2.47
N ILE A 223 -12.92 9.28 -1.91
CA ILE A 223 -14.06 8.90 -1.07
C ILE A 223 -14.27 9.89 0.10
N LEU A 224 -13.21 10.36 0.74
CA LEU A 224 -13.30 11.33 1.84
C LEU A 224 -13.82 12.70 1.42
N THR A 225 -13.67 13.07 0.15
CA THR A 225 -14.25 14.31 -0.37
C THR A 225 -15.75 14.20 -0.56
N ARG A 226 -16.26 12.99 -0.86
CA ARG A 226 -17.69 12.74 -1.10
C ARG A 226 -18.43 12.34 0.17
N ASP A 227 -17.79 11.54 1.03
CA ASP A 227 -18.36 11.02 2.26
C ASP A 227 -17.29 10.84 3.34
N ARG A 228 -17.13 11.85 4.19
CA ARG A 228 -16.17 11.83 5.32
C ARG A 228 -16.47 10.77 6.38
N HIS A 229 -17.70 10.29 6.43
CA HIS A 229 -18.15 9.33 7.43
C HIS A 229 -18.52 7.99 6.78
N TYR A 230 -17.95 7.65 5.62
CA TYR A 230 -18.27 6.41 4.93
C TYR A 230 -17.98 5.18 5.80
N GLN A 231 -16.90 5.22 6.58
CA GLN A 231 -16.51 4.09 7.44
C GLN A 231 -17.58 3.73 8.48
N SER A 232 -18.23 4.72 9.09
CA SER A 232 -19.28 4.45 10.10
C SER A 232 -20.57 3.91 9.50
N LYS A 233 -20.71 3.97 8.17
CA LYS A 233 -21.83 3.39 7.44
C LYS A 233 -21.53 1.95 6.99
N LEU A 234 -20.26 1.54 6.96
CA LEU A 234 -19.88 0.20 6.53
C LEU A 234 -20.45 -0.84 7.50
N GLU A 235 -21.15 -1.81 6.93
CA GLU A 235 -21.68 -2.95 7.66
C GLU A 235 -21.08 -4.22 7.07
N ILE A 236 -20.22 -4.90 7.82
CA ILE A 236 -19.66 -6.20 7.41
C ILE A 236 -20.71 -7.26 7.71
N ILE A 237 -21.23 -7.89 6.64
CA ILE A 237 -22.31 -8.88 6.70
C ILE A 237 -21.74 -10.27 6.95
N ASN A 238 -20.68 -10.62 6.22
CA ASN A 238 -20.07 -11.93 6.31
C ASN A 238 -18.58 -11.89 5.96
N VAL A 239 -17.79 -12.74 6.62
CA VAL A 239 -16.35 -12.87 6.37
C VAL A 239 -15.97 -14.34 6.33
N VAL A 240 -15.27 -14.69 5.25
CA VAL A 240 -14.77 -16.05 5.04
C VAL A 240 -13.25 -16.00 4.85
N ILE A 241 -12.54 -16.93 5.49
CA ILE A 241 -11.09 -17.03 5.42
C ILE A 241 -10.69 -18.36 4.79
N GLU A 242 -9.81 -18.27 3.80
CA GLU A 242 -9.17 -19.41 3.16
C GLU A 242 -7.67 -19.34 3.41
N THR A 243 -7.11 -20.40 3.98
CA THR A 243 -5.67 -20.57 4.18
C THR A 243 -5.19 -21.75 3.33
N ARG A 244 -3.91 -22.16 3.43
CA ARG A 244 -3.45 -23.31 2.64
C ARG A 244 -4.05 -24.60 3.21
N ALA A 245 -4.12 -25.63 2.37
CA ALA A 245 -4.75 -26.91 2.69
C ALA A 245 -3.97 -27.76 3.73
N ASP A 246 -2.71 -27.43 3.98
CA ASP A 246 -1.85 -28.02 5.02
C ASP A 246 -2.05 -27.40 6.40
N ASP A 247 -2.64 -26.20 6.48
CA ASP A 247 -3.19 -25.69 7.72
C ASP A 247 -4.39 -26.58 8.08
N SER A 248 -4.35 -27.21 9.26
CA SER A 248 -5.33 -28.19 9.76
C SER A 248 -6.81 -27.70 9.69
N GLU A 249 -7.74 -28.59 10.06
CA GLU A 249 -9.20 -28.36 10.08
C GLU A 249 -9.56 -26.89 10.40
N PRO A 250 -10.47 -26.25 9.63
CA PRO A 250 -10.76 -24.83 9.76
C PRO A 250 -11.15 -24.46 11.18
N SER A 251 -10.29 -23.65 11.77
CA SER A 251 -10.38 -23.20 13.14
C SER A 251 -10.09 -21.70 13.20
N LYS A 252 -10.42 -21.10 14.34
CA LYS A 252 -10.11 -19.70 14.64
C LYS A 252 -8.64 -19.33 14.44
N GLU A 253 -7.71 -20.31 14.47
CA GLU A 253 -6.29 -20.07 14.22
C GLU A 253 -6.03 -19.52 12.80
N ARG A 254 -6.94 -19.76 11.85
CA ARG A 254 -6.85 -19.21 10.49
C ARG A 254 -6.92 -17.67 10.45
N LEU A 255 -7.53 -17.03 11.45
CA LEU A 255 -7.52 -15.56 11.58
C LEU A 255 -6.08 -15.03 11.71
N LYS A 256 -5.21 -15.81 12.39
CA LYS A 256 -3.81 -15.49 12.66
C LYS A 256 -2.84 -16.06 11.63
N ALA A 257 -3.34 -16.76 10.60
CA ALA A 257 -2.48 -17.39 9.60
C ALA A 257 -1.62 -16.35 8.86
N LYS A 258 -0.35 -16.70 8.65
CA LYS A 258 0.59 -15.87 7.86
C LYS A 258 0.08 -15.56 6.46
N SER A 259 -0.56 -16.55 5.84
CA SER A 259 -1.05 -16.45 4.46
C SER A 259 -2.53 -16.81 4.38
N ALA A 260 -3.34 -15.90 3.87
CA ALA A 260 -4.78 -16.06 3.79
C ALA A 260 -5.41 -15.25 2.66
N HIS A 261 -6.48 -15.78 2.06
CA HIS A 261 -7.49 -14.99 1.38
C HIS A 261 -8.64 -14.69 2.33
N VAL A 262 -9.04 -13.42 2.36
CA VAL A 262 -10.12 -12.89 3.18
C VAL A 262 -11.19 -12.38 2.23
N TYR A 263 -12.35 -13.03 2.27
CA TYR A 263 -13.52 -12.71 1.47
C TYR A 263 -14.51 -11.97 2.36
N ILE A 264 -14.79 -10.71 2.01
CA ILE A 264 -15.60 -9.81 2.84
C ILE A 264 -16.85 -9.42 2.05
N THR A 265 -18.02 -9.72 2.62
CA THR A 265 -19.30 -9.22 2.13
C THR A 265 -19.75 -8.07 3.02
N PHE A 266 -20.13 -6.93 2.43
CA PHE A 266 -20.44 -5.72 3.17
C PHE A 266 -21.53 -4.87 2.50
N LYS A 267 -22.15 -3.98 3.28
CA LYS A 267 -23.09 -2.92 2.85
C LYS A 267 -22.56 -1.55 3.28
N GLY A 268 -23.31 -0.49 2.94
CA GLY A 268 -23.07 0.85 3.49
C GLY A 268 -22.15 1.76 2.67
N LEU A 269 -21.73 1.33 1.49
CA LEU A 269 -20.93 2.13 0.57
C LEU A 269 -21.80 2.62 -0.60
N ALA A 270 -22.34 3.84 -0.53
CA ALA A 270 -23.37 4.30 -1.48
C ALA A 270 -22.92 4.25 -2.95
N GLU A 271 -21.72 4.75 -3.23
CA GLU A 271 -21.17 4.89 -4.57
C GLU A 271 -19.73 4.36 -4.58
N PRO A 272 -19.53 3.03 -4.70
CA PRO A 272 -18.20 2.47 -4.81
C PRO A 272 -17.57 2.91 -6.13
N HIS A 273 -16.30 3.28 -6.07
CA HIS A 273 -15.52 3.62 -7.25
C HIS A 273 -14.31 2.70 -7.32
N ALA A 274 -14.06 2.15 -8.50
CA ALA A 274 -12.84 1.44 -8.81
C ALA A 274 -12.42 1.75 -10.25
N PRO A 275 -11.10 1.77 -10.56
CA PRO A 275 -10.64 2.03 -11.91
C PRO A 275 -11.28 1.06 -12.91
N ARG A 276 -11.91 1.63 -13.95
CA ARG A 276 -12.52 0.90 -15.07
C ARG A 276 -13.66 -0.04 -14.69
N GLN A 277 -14.28 0.15 -13.51
CA GLN A 277 -15.43 -0.62 -13.08
C GLN A 277 -16.57 0.32 -12.66
N SER A 278 -17.79 -0.05 -13.02
CA SER A 278 -19.01 0.53 -12.48
C SER A 278 -19.73 -0.48 -11.60
N PHE A 279 -20.36 0.01 -10.55
CA PHE A 279 -21.13 -0.81 -9.62
C PHE A 279 -22.51 -0.20 -9.44
N GLU A 280 -23.41 -1.02 -8.93
CA GLU A 280 -24.73 -0.54 -8.51
C GLU A 280 -24.62 0.45 -7.34
N VAL A 281 -25.42 1.51 -7.43
CA VAL A 281 -25.49 2.61 -6.46
C VAL A 281 -26.52 2.27 -5.39
N GLY A 282 -26.17 2.48 -4.13
CA GLY A 282 -27.08 2.31 -3.00
C GLY A 282 -26.41 1.73 -1.77
N LEU A 283 -26.72 2.27 -0.60
CA LEU A 283 -26.19 1.79 0.68
C LEU A 283 -26.62 0.35 1.02
N HIS A 284 -27.82 -0.04 0.57
CA HIS A 284 -28.40 -1.36 0.83
C HIS A 284 -27.79 -2.48 0.00
N VAL A 285 -27.06 -2.14 -1.08
CA VAL A 285 -26.48 -3.10 -2.01
C VAL A 285 -25.34 -3.86 -1.33
N GLU A 286 -25.41 -5.19 -1.41
CA GLU A 286 -24.33 -6.07 -0.96
C GLU A 286 -23.16 -6.03 -1.92
N ARG A 287 -21.98 -5.81 -1.35
CA ARG A 287 -20.71 -5.71 -2.05
C ARG A 287 -19.73 -6.72 -1.50
N ARG A 288 -18.75 -7.03 -2.33
CA ARG A 288 -17.79 -8.11 -2.10
C ARG A 288 -16.38 -7.57 -2.28
N ALA A 289 -15.49 -7.87 -1.36
CA ALA A 289 -14.07 -7.56 -1.46
C ALA A 289 -13.23 -8.80 -1.17
N ILE A 290 -12.15 -8.98 -1.92
CA ILE A 290 -11.16 -10.04 -1.68
C ILE A 290 -9.85 -9.37 -1.31
N VAL A 291 -9.24 -9.82 -0.22
CA VAL A 291 -7.91 -9.40 0.22
C VAL A 291 -7.05 -10.63 0.42
N ARG A 292 -5.86 -10.65 -0.18
CA ARG A 292 -4.82 -11.63 0.05
C ARG A 292 -3.76 -11.02 0.96
N ARG A 293 -3.52 -11.65 2.10
CA ARG A 293 -2.36 -11.44 2.96
C ARG A 293 -1.37 -12.58 2.73
N VAL A 294 -0.09 -12.27 2.58
CA VAL A 294 1.00 -13.26 2.60
C VAL A 294 2.16 -12.70 3.41
N ILE A 295 2.59 -13.42 4.43
CA ILE A 295 3.85 -13.15 5.13
C ILE A 295 4.89 -14.15 4.65
N CYS A 296 5.94 -13.63 4.02
CA CYS A 296 7.07 -14.41 3.54
C CYS A 296 7.88 -14.92 4.74
N GLU A 297 8.19 -16.22 4.77
CA GLU A 297 8.87 -16.81 5.94
C GLU A 297 10.36 -16.46 6.01
N SER A 298 11.03 -16.29 4.87
CA SER A 298 12.45 -15.96 4.78
C SER A 298 12.71 -14.51 5.20
N THR A 299 11.90 -13.58 4.72
CA THR A 299 12.09 -12.14 4.93
C THR A 299 11.22 -11.57 6.06
N GLY A 300 10.17 -12.28 6.45
CA GLY A 300 9.12 -11.75 7.31
C GLY A 300 8.27 -10.65 6.66
N ALA A 301 8.50 -10.27 5.40
CA ALA A 301 7.75 -9.19 4.75
C ALA A 301 6.29 -9.62 4.52
N MET A 302 5.34 -8.71 4.78
CA MET A 302 3.92 -8.94 4.53
C MET A 302 3.48 -8.23 3.26
N SER A 303 2.95 -8.96 2.29
CA SER A 303 2.26 -8.38 1.13
C SER A 303 0.75 -8.39 1.33
N LEU A 304 0.08 -7.29 0.96
CA LEU A 304 -1.37 -7.16 0.96
C LEU A 304 -1.86 -6.77 -0.43
N LEU A 305 -2.71 -7.60 -1.04
CA LEU A 305 -3.31 -7.36 -2.35
C LEU A 305 -4.83 -7.43 -2.23
N GLY A 306 -5.56 -6.44 -2.74
CA GLY A 306 -7.03 -6.43 -2.62
C GLY A 306 -7.77 -5.85 -3.84
N LYS A 307 -9.03 -6.27 -3.98
CA LYS A 307 -9.96 -5.75 -5.01
C LYS A 307 -11.42 -5.77 -4.54
N LEU A 308 -12.21 -4.82 -5.05
CA LEU A 308 -13.67 -4.93 -5.07
C LEU A 308 -14.11 -5.93 -6.15
N CYS A 309 -15.19 -6.66 -5.89
CA CYS A 309 -15.73 -7.70 -6.78
C CYS A 309 -17.13 -7.34 -7.28
N GLY A 310 -17.48 -7.83 -8.48
CA GLY A 310 -18.83 -7.72 -9.05
C GLY A 310 -19.11 -6.46 -9.89
N GLY A 311 -18.14 -5.55 -10.02
CA GLY A 311 -18.28 -4.39 -10.90
C GLY A 311 -18.30 -4.78 -12.38
N THR A 312 -19.11 -4.09 -13.18
CA THR A 312 -19.09 -4.22 -14.64
C THR A 312 -17.93 -3.43 -15.22
N PHE A 313 -17.13 -4.07 -16.08
CA PHE A 313 -15.97 -3.43 -16.67
C PHE A 313 -16.41 -2.38 -17.71
N THR A 314 -15.95 -1.14 -17.56
CA THR A 314 -16.36 -0.02 -18.42
C THR A 314 -15.34 0.34 -19.50
N GLY A 315 -14.19 -0.35 -19.56
CA GLY A 315 -13.13 -0.12 -20.54
C GLY A 315 -13.16 -1.07 -21.74
N LYS A 316 -12.84 -0.58 -22.95
CA LYS A 316 -12.38 -1.45 -24.04
C LYS A 316 -10.95 -1.91 -23.71
N GLN A 317 -10.68 -3.21 -23.78
CA GLN A 317 -9.29 -3.69 -23.88
C GLN A 317 -8.66 -3.00 -25.09
N ARG A 318 -7.67 -2.12 -24.87
CA ARG A 318 -6.67 -1.90 -25.91
C ARG A 318 -5.88 -3.20 -25.98
N PHE A 319 -6.38 -4.16 -26.75
CA PHE A 319 -5.50 -5.16 -27.32
C PHE A 319 -4.45 -4.38 -28.08
N VAL A 320 -3.24 -4.32 -27.54
CA VAL A 320 -2.07 -4.13 -28.38
C VAL A 320 -1.97 -5.44 -29.16
N THR A 321 -2.72 -5.52 -30.27
CA THR A 321 -2.44 -6.50 -31.31
C THR A 321 -1.01 -6.22 -31.74
N ARG A 322 -0.10 -7.04 -31.23
CA ARG A 322 1.23 -7.24 -31.77
C ARG A 322 1.00 -7.72 -33.21
N GLY A 323 1.03 -6.78 -34.16
CA GLY A 323 0.90 -7.08 -35.58
C GLY A 323 2.07 -7.94 -36.01
N SER A 324 1.84 -9.25 -36.07
CA SER A 324 2.67 -10.19 -36.79
C SER A 324 1.96 -10.55 -38.08
N GLY A 325 2.59 -10.18 -39.20
CA GLY A 325 2.39 -10.81 -40.51
C GLY A 325 1.32 -10.17 -41.38
N GLU A 326 1.76 -9.47 -42.43
CA GLU A 326 1.47 -9.93 -43.79
C GLU A 326 2.53 -9.39 -44.78
N GLU A 327 2.88 -10.26 -45.72
CA GLU A 327 4.01 -10.19 -46.63
C GLU A 327 3.80 -9.25 -47.84
N ALA A 328 4.96 -8.87 -48.41
CA ALA A 328 5.26 -8.70 -49.82
C ALA A 328 4.52 -7.64 -50.65
N GLN A 329 5.30 -6.67 -51.16
CA GLN A 329 5.24 -6.36 -52.58
C GLN A 329 6.61 -5.91 -53.14
N SER A 330 7.04 -6.70 -54.12
CA SER A 330 8.18 -6.53 -55.01
C SER A 330 8.06 -5.28 -55.87
N SER A 331 9.15 -4.51 -56.02
CA SER A 331 9.28 -3.56 -57.13
C SER A 331 10.68 -3.62 -57.73
N LYS A 332 10.80 -4.40 -58.81
CA LYS A 332 11.86 -4.29 -59.82
C LYS A 332 11.74 -2.92 -60.51
N LYS A 333 12.78 -2.09 -60.47
CA LYS A 333 12.95 -0.97 -61.40
C LYS A 333 13.98 -1.34 -62.46
N ALA A 334 13.46 -1.72 -63.64
CA ALA A 334 14.22 -1.79 -64.87
C ALA A 334 14.51 -0.38 -65.39
N ARG A 335 15.74 -0.20 -65.87
CA ARG A 335 16.35 1.05 -66.31
C ARG A 335 16.44 1.02 -67.83
N THR A 336 15.55 1.71 -68.55
CA THR A 336 15.76 2.00 -69.99
C THR A 336 15.14 3.32 -70.46
N ARG A 337 16.05 4.26 -70.77
CA ARG A 337 16.09 5.31 -71.82
C ARG A 337 14.78 5.81 -72.51
N ARG A 338 14.64 7.15 -72.53
CA ARG A 338 14.28 8.01 -73.70
C ARG A 338 15.27 9.19 -73.64
N ARG A 339 16.17 9.45 -74.61
CA ARG A 339 16.00 10.04 -75.96
C ARG A 339 15.06 11.25 -75.99
N SER A 340 15.64 12.42 -75.77
CA SER A 340 15.75 13.53 -76.74
C SER A 340 16.76 14.53 -76.21
#